data_AF-A0A7X9AB27-F1
#
_entry.id   AF-A0A7X9AB27-F1
#
_cell.length_a   1.000
_cell.length_b   1.000
_cell.length_c   1.000
_cell.angle_alpha   90.00
_cell.angle_beta   90.00
_cell.angle_gamma   90.00
#
_symmetry.space_group_name_H-M   'P 1'
#
loop_
_entity.id
_entity.type
_entity.pdbx_description
1 polymer ?
#
loop_
_entity_poly.entity_id
_entity_poly.type
_entity_poly.pdbx_seq_one_letter_code
_entity_poly.pdbx_strand_id
1 'polypeptide(L)'
;MNRQFFFRFFLALALVGMVSAVCADGPGLMKREKKAEIADKDADKEAAPALGEKDEREEELFKDFPRPEKRPKIDEVRLDAAKKRYADLVKLYDDLGELIRDRHFLMQETDEKHARKRKRELEKLDREILKQKKELVKEAKKLSRPLDRRLEGYLKEKEANDKKVESAEQSGNEKRAQKLAQEFAKKGARIENTQMSIDGINYFLFWDEFLK
;
A
#
# COMPACT_ATOMS: atom_id res chain seq x y z
N MET A 1 9.39 -34.77 28.94
CA MET A 1 9.94 -35.16 27.63
C MET A 1 10.24 -33.88 26.87
N ASN A 2 11.51 -33.43 26.95
CA ASN A 2 12.49 -33.36 25.84
C ASN A 2 12.15 -32.26 24.83
N ARG A 3 12.98 -31.24 24.53
CA ARG A 3 14.41 -30.92 24.76
C ARG A 3 14.52 -29.39 24.55
N GLN A 4 15.23 -28.61 25.37
CA GLN A 4 16.67 -28.29 25.22
C GLN A 4 17.03 -27.75 23.83
N PHE A 5 17.82 -26.70 23.58
CA PHE A 5 18.69 -25.78 24.32
C PHE A 5 19.28 -24.82 23.23
N PHE A 6 20.13 -23.86 23.65
CA PHE A 6 21.19 -23.20 22.85
C PHE A 6 20.78 -22.04 21.90
N PHE A 7 21.53 -20.96 21.73
CA PHE A 7 22.84 -20.52 22.25
C PHE A 7 22.91 -18.99 22.07
N ARG A 8 23.40 -18.26 23.07
CA ARG A 8 24.03 -16.94 22.88
C ARG A 8 25.46 -17.19 22.39
N PHE A 9 25.89 -16.62 21.27
CA PHE A 9 27.33 -16.43 21.03
C PHE A 9 27.61 -15.20 20.16
N PHE A 10 28.55 -14.40 20.67
CA PHE A 10 29.29 -13.32 20.03
C PHE A 10 30.00 -13.80 18.76
N LEU A 11 30.17 -12.90 17.78
CA LEU A 11 31.36 -12.90 16.93
C LEU A 11 31.82 -11.46 16.69
N ALA A 12 33.04 -11.19 17.15
CA ALA A 12 33.84 -10.01 16.88
C ALA A 12 35.15 -10.47 16.19
N LEU A 13 35.85 -9.50 15.59
CA LEU A 13 37.17 -9.57 14.94
C LEU A 13 37.22 -10.22 13.54
N ALA A 14 38.10 -9.87 12.61
CA ALA A 14 39.02 -8.75 12.33
C ALA A 14 39.86 -9.20 11.11
N LEU A 15 40.75 -8.31 10.62
CA LEU A 15 41.94 -8.56 9.75
C LEU A 15 41.72 -8.43 8.23
N VAL A 16 42.24 -7.34 7.61
CA VAL A 16 43.62 -7.16 7.04
C VAL A 16 43.73 -7.84 5.66
N GLY A 17 44.22 -7.26 4.58
CA GLY A 17 44.90 -5.99 4.29
C GLY A 17 45.67 -6.15 2.96
N MET A 18 46.24 -5.05 2.44
CA MET A 18 47.34 -5.00 1.44
C MET A 18 46.97 -5.47 -0.01
N VAL A 19 47.30 -4.80 -1.12
CA VAL A 19 48.56 -4.23 -1.67
C VAL A 19 48.15 -3.35 -2.89
N SER A 20 48.51 -2.05 -2.96
CA SER A 20 49.55 -1.42 -3.84
C SER A 20 49.31 -1.59 -5.36
N ALA A 21 49.65 -0.68 -6.29
CA ALA A 21 50.30 0.63 -6.37
C ALA A 21 50.23 1.11 -7.86
N VAL A 22 50.79 2.29 -8.17
CA VAL A 22 51.31 2.73 -9.51
C VAL A 22 50.24 3.19 -10.52
N CYS A 23 50.29 4.31 -11.26
CA CYS A 23 51.16 5.50 -11.44
C CYS A 23 50.30 6.55 -12.19
N ALA A 24 50.35 7.84 -11.85
CA ALA A 24 51.17 8.91 -12.46
C ALA A 24 50.54 9.64 -13.66
N ASP A 25 50.75 10.96 -13.63
CA ASP A 25 50.74 11.96 -14.71
C ASP A 25 49.40 12.58 -15.19
N GLY A 26 49.17 13.82 -14.74
CA GLY A 26 48.56 14.86 -15.58
C GLY A 26 49.59 15.42 -16.59
N PRO A 27 49.42 16.62 -17.19
CA PRO A 27 48.32 17.58 -17.14
C PRO A 27 47.79 18.00 -18.53
N GLY A 28 46.63 18.65 -18.58
CA GLY A 28 46.09 19.26 -19.81
C GLY A 28 45.04 20.31 -19.50
N LEU A 29 45.50 21.51 -19.13
CA LEU A 29 44.71 22.71 -18.88
C LEU A 29 44.37 23.46 -20.19
N MET A 30 43.35 24.33 -20.09
CA MET A 30 42.84 25.35 -21.02
C MET A 30 41.62 24.86 -21.84
N LYS A 31 40.44 25.49 -21.81
CA LYS A 31 40.14 26.91 -21.59
C LYS A 31 38.68 27.12 -21.19
N ARG A 32 38.49 28.09 -20.30
CA ARG A 32 37.24 28.64 -19.77
C ARG A 32 36.37 29.33 -20.83
N GLU A 33 35.06 29.06 -20.70
CA GLU A 33 33.93 29.99 -20.67
C GLU A 33 33.46 30.70 -21.96
N LYS A 34 32.19 30.43 -22.33
CA LYS A 34 31.10 31.38 -22.09
C LYS A 34 29.72 30.71 -22.14
N LYS A 35 28.93 31.08 -21.12
CA LYS A 35 27.57 30.68 -20.76
C LYS A 35 26.57 30.70 -21.94
N ALA A 36 25.79 29.63 -22.06
CA ALA A 36 24.37 29.72 -22.34
C ALA A 36 23.65 28.89 -21.27
N GLU A 37 22.93 29.62 -20.43
CA GLU A 37 22.08 29.17 -19.35
C GLU A 37 20.88 28.42 -19.95
N ILE A 38 20.87 27.10 -19.83
CA ILE A 38 19.64 26.32 -19.75
C ILE A 38 19.85 25.40 -18.56
N ALA A 39 19.21 25.74 -17.45
CA ALA A 39 19.08 24.86 -16.31
C ALA A 39 18.23 23.66 -16.76
N ASP A 40 18.89 22.64 -17.29
CA ASP A 40 18.32 21.30 -17.40
C ASP A 40 18.24 20.77 -15.97
N LYS A 41 17.12 21.09 -15.32
CA LYS A 41 16.65 20.26 -14.21
C LYS A 41 16.16 18.98 -14.86
N ASP A 42 17.12 18.08 -15.09
CA ASP A 42 16.89 16.65 -15.14
C ASP A 42 16.28 16.23 -13.81
N ALA A 43 14.99 16.47 -13.68
CA ALA A 43 14.15 15.75 -12.74
C ALA A 43 14.00 14.35 -13.32
N ASP A 44 14.92 13.49 -12.91
CA ASP A 44 14.75 12.05 -12.72
C ASP A 44 13.63 11.45 -13.57
N LYS A 45 13.91 11.30 -14.88
CA LYS A 45 13.12 10.43 -15.75
C LYS A 45 13.48 8.98 -15.43
N GLU A 46 13.18 8.55 -14.21
CA GLU A 46 13.05 7.13 -13.92
C GLU A 46 11.80 6.66 -14.64
N ALA A 47 12.02 6.06 -15.81
CA ALA A 47 11.01 5.36 -16.58
C ALA A 47 10.14 4.56 -15.61
N ALA A 48 8.84 4.78 -15.70
CA ALA A 48 7.92 4.02 -14.88
C ALA A 48 8.00 2.54 -15.28
N PRO A 49 7.99 1.59 -14.33
CA PRO A 49 8.45 0.24 -14.60
C PRO A 49 7.41 -0.49 -15.45
N ALA A 50 7.89 -1.38 -16.31
CA ALA A 50 7.00 -2.21 -17.10
C ALA A 50 6.17 -3.11 -16.17
N LEU A 51 4.87 -3.30 -16.49
CA LEU A 51 3.95 -4.15 -15.73
C LEU A 51 4.62 -5.49 -15.36
N GLY A 52 4.87 -5.71 -14.07
CA GLY A 52 5.45 -6.94 -13.53
C GLY A 52 6.78 -6.76 -12.80
N GLU A 53 7.49 -5.66 -13.00
CA GLU A 53 8.58 -5.27 -12.08
C GLU A 53 7.99 -4.65 -10.82
N LYS A 54 8.49 -5.08 -9.66
CA LYS A 54 8.15 -4.46 -8.38
C LYS A 54 8.60 -3.00 -8.42
N ASP A 55 7.67 -2.09 -8.65
CA ASP A 55 7.97 -0.66 -8.59
C ASP A 55 8.15 -0.28 -7.13
N GLU A 56 9.39 0.01 -6.71
CA GLU A 56 9.70 0.47 -5.36
C GLU A 56 8.84 1.69 -4.98
N ARG A 57 8.47 2.53 -5.97
CA ARG A 57 7.58 3.69 -5.80
C ARG A 57 6.15 3.28 -5.47
N GLU A 58 5.70 2.14 -5.97
CA GLU A 58 4.39 1.58 -5.64
C GLU A 58 4.42 0.95 -4.24
N GLU A 59 5.48 0.24 -3.88
CA GLU A 59 5.65 -0.32 -2.54
C GLU A 59 5.67 0.77 -1.46
N GLU A 60 6.36 1.89 -1.71
CA GLU A 60 6.35 3.06 -0.82
C GLU A 60 4.95 3.69 -0.69
N LEU A 61 4.20 3.75 -1.80
CA LEU A 61 2.88 4.37 -1.82
C LEU A 61 1.88 3.60 -0.96
N PHE A 62 1.97 2.27 -0.97
CA PHE A 62 1.08 1.39 -0.20
C PHE A 62 1.62 1.02 1.18
N LYS A 63 2.80 1.51 1.59
CA LYS A 63 3.41 1.18 2.89
C LYS A 63 2.50 1.43 4.09
N ASP A 64 1.72 2.51 4.05
CA ASP A 64 0.78 2.88 5.11
C ASP A 64 -0.55 2.09 5.05
N PHE A 65 -0.75 1.29 4.01
CA PHE A 65 -1.91 0.43 3.83
C PHE A 65 -1.49 -1.04 3.82
N PRO A 66 -1.57 -1.73 4.97
CA PRO A 66 -1.31 -3.15 4.97
C PRO A 66 -2.36 -3.83 4.08
N ARG A 67 -1.89 -4.47 3.00
CA ARG A 67 -2.76 -5.27 2.14
C ARG A 67 -3.40 -6.37 2.98
N PRO A 68 -4.74 -6.48 3.02
CA PRO A 68 -5.38 -7.56 3.76
C PRO A 68 -4.97 -8.93 3.19
N GLU A 69 -4.70 -9.89 4.07
CA GLU A 69 -4.22 -11.23 3.67
C GLU A 69 -5.21 -11.98 2.76
N LYS A 70 -6.51 -11.70 2.92
CA LYS A 70 -7.58 -12.33 2.16
C LYS A 70 -8.46 -11.27 1.52
N ARG A 71 -8.93 -11.57 0.31
CA ARG A 71 -9.97 -10.79 -0.35
C ARG A 71 -11.21 -10.73 0.55
N PRO A 72 -11.70 -9.54 0.91
CA PRO A 72 -12.97 -9.40 1.59
C PRO A 72 -14.08 -10.06 0.78
N LYS A 73 -14.89 -10.88 1.44
CA LYS A 73 -16.11 -11.44 0.85
C LYS A 73 -17.20 -10.38 0.91
N ILE A 74 -17.22 -9.49 -0.08
CA ILE A 74 -18.24 -8.45 -0.24
C ILE A 74 -19.26 -8.96 -1.25
N ASP A 75 -20.51 -9.01 -0.85
CA ASP A 75 -21.68 -9.28 -1.71
C ASP A 75 -21.96 -8.10 -2.63
N GLU A 76 -22.53 -8.36 -3.81
CA GLU A 76 -22.79 -7.34 -4.85
C GLU A 76 -23.61 -6.16 -4.32
N VAL A 77 -24.63 -6.43 -3.51
CA VAL A 77 -25.48 -5.39 -2.88
C VAL A 77 -24.65 -4.45 -2.02
N ARG A 78 -23.68 -4.97 -1.27
CA ARG A 78 -22.80 -4.16 -0.43
C ARG A 78 -21.73 -3.47 -1.23
N LEU A 79 -21.24 -4.08 -2.31
CA LEU A 79 -20.33 -3.42 -3.23
C LEU A 79 -21.01 -2.22 -3.88
N ASP A 80 -22.27 -2.34 -4.31
CA ASP A 80 -23.04 -1.23 -4.87
C ASP A 80 -23.32 -0.14 -3.83
N ALA A 81 -23.59 -0.51 -2.58
CA ALA A 81 -23.70 0.44 -1.50
C ALA A 81 -22.36 1.16 -1.24
N ALA A 82 -21.23 0.45 -1.30
CA ALA A 82 -19.90 1.03 -1.17
C ALA A 82 -19.59 1.96 -2.36
N LYS A 83 -19.95 1.58 -3.59
CA LYS A 83 -19.81 2.42 -4.79
C LYS A 83 -20.54 3.75 -4.64
N LYS A 84 -21.76 3.71 -4.11
CA LYS A 84 -22.56 4.92 -3.84
C LYS A 84 -21.96 5.78 -2.72
N ARG A 85 -21.44 5.15 -1.67
CA ARG A 85 -20.85 5.86 -0.50
C ARG A 85 -19.50 6.47 -0.82
N TYR A 86 -18.71 5.82 -1.65
CA TYR A 86 -17.34 6.21 -1.98
C TYR A 86 -17.22 6.59 -3.46
N ALA A 87 -18.19 7.35 -3.97
CA ALA A 87 -18.29 7.70 -5.40
C ALA A 87 -17.01 8.34 -5.94
N ASP A 88 -16.36 9.22 -5.17
CA ASP A 88 -15.10 9.85 -5.57
C ASP A 88 -13.95 8.84 -5.68
N LEU A 89 -13.88 7.88 -4.74
CA LEU A 89 -12.89 6.81 -4.77
C LEU A 89 -13.13 5.87 -5.97
N VAL A 90 -14.39 5.55 -6.23
CA VAL A 90 -14.80 4.69 -7.34
C VAL A 90 -14.49 5.33 -8.68
N LYS A 91 -14.73 6.64 -8.81
CA LYS A 91 -14.34 7.38 -10.01
C LYS A 91 -12.84 7.29 -10.25
N LEU A 92 -12.02 7.50 -9.21
CA LEU A 92 -10.57 7.37 -9.33
C LEU A 92 -10.15 5.94 -9.72
N TYR A 93 -10.84 4.93 -9.21
CA TYR A 93 -10.64 3.52 -9.54
C TYR A 93 -11.02 3.21 -11.00
N ASP A 94 -12.16 3.70 -11.48
CA ASP A 94 -12.62 3.50 -12.85
C ASP A 94 -11.68 4.18 -13.85
N ASP A 95 -11.28 5.44 -13.57
CA ASP A 95 -10.28 6.19 -14.35
C ASP A 95 -8.93 5.45 -14.41
N LEU A 96 -8.50 4.85 -13.28
CA LEU A 96 -7.29 4.01 -13.25
C LEU A 96 -7.45 2.77 -14.12
N GLY A 97 -8.63 2.16 -14.12
CA GLY A 97 -8.96 1.01 -14.96
C GLY A 97 -8.91 1.31 -16.45
N GLU A 98 -9.36 2.48 -16.88
CA GLU A 98 -9.23 2.94 -18.27
C GLU A 98 -7.77 3.03 -18.69
N LEU A 99 -6.93 3.71 -17.89
CA LEU A 99 -5.50 3.83 -18.17
C LEU A 99 -4.79 2.47 -18.24
N ILE A 100 -5.14 1.53 -17.35
CA ILE A 100 -4.57 0.17 -17.36
C ILE A 100 -4.98 -0.60 -18.60
N ARG A 101 -6.24 -0.49 -19.05
CA ARG A 101 -6.71 -1.10 -20.30
C ARG A 101 -6.01 -0.49 -21.52
N ASP A 102 -5.92 0.82 -21.60
CA ASP A 102 -5.23 1.52 -22.70
C ASP A 102 -3.75 1.11 -22.79
N ARG A 103 -3.09 1.03 -21.64
CA ARG A 103 -1.71 0.51 -21.54
C ARG A 103 -1.62 -0.94 -22.02
N HIS A 104 -2.59 -1.78 -21.66
CA HIS A 104 -2.64 -3.17 -22.11
C HIS A 104 -2.82 -3.29 -23.63
N PHE A 105 -3.76 -2.53 -24.22
CA PHE A 105 -3.96 -2.49 -25.67
C PHE A 105 -2.71 -2.00 -26.41
N LEU A 106 -2.05 -0.97 -25.89
CA LEU A 106 -0.85 -0.42 -26.50
C LEU A 106 0.35 -1.39 -26.41
N MET A 107 0.40 -2.25 -25.40
CA MET A 107 1.40 -3.33 -25.31
C MET A 107 1.14 -4.47 -26.31
N GLN A 108 -0.12 -4.73 -26.66
CA GLN A 108 -0.47 -5.78 -27.64
C GLN A 108 -0.21 -5.35 -29.09
N GLU A 109 -0.04 -4.05 -29.34
CA GLU A 109 0.22 -3.53 -30.68
C GLU A 109 1.66 -3.88 -31.15
N THR A 110 1.78 -4.63 -32.24
CA THR A 110 3.05 -5.20 -32.74
C THR A 110 3.67 -4.44 -33.91
N ASP A 111 3.09 -3.32 -34.38
CA ASP A 111 3.61 -2.58 -35.55
C ASP A 111 5.00 -1.95 -35.29
N GLU A 112 6.05 -2.50 -35.88
CA GLU A 112 7.42 -2.01 -35.69
C GLU A 112 7.63 -0.54 -36.12
N LYS A 113 6.85 -0.03 -37.08
CA LYS A 113 6.96 1.36 -37.56
C LYS A 113 6.57 2.38 -36.49
N HIS A 114 5.71 1.99 -35.56
CA HIS A 114 5.24 2.83 -34.47
C HIS A 114 5.92 2.56 -33.13
N ALA A 115 6.92 1.66 -33.08
CA ALA A 115 7.57 1.23 -31.84
C ALA A 115 8.10 2.39 -30.97
N ARG A 116 8.73 3.40 -31.58
CA ARG A 116 9.23 4.59 -30.85
C ARG A 116 8.10 5.47 -30.29
N LYS A 117 6.98 5.59 -31.01
CA LYS A 117 5.81 6.36 -30.57
C LYS A 117 5.10 5.62 -29.44
N ARG A 118 4.88 4.31 -29.58
CA ARG A 118 4.34 3.44 -28.53
C ARG A 118 5.14 3.51 -27.24
N LYS A 119 6.47 3.44 -27.31
CA LYS A 119 7.30 3.55 -26.10
C LYS A 119 7.04 4.87 -25.34
N ARG A 120 6.96 5.99 -26.04
CA ARG A 120 6.66 7.31 -25.43
C ARG A 120 5.25 7.38 -24.87
N GLU A 121 4.28 6.73 -25.51
CA GLU A 121 2.89 6.68 -25.05
C GLU A 121 2.75 5.76 -23.83
N LEU A 122 3.44 4.62 -23.79
CA LEU A 122 3.55 3.76 -22.61
C LEU A 122 4.16 4.53 -21.44
N GLU A 123 5.29 5.22 -21.64
CA GLU A 123 5.91 6.05 -20.58
C GLU A 123 5.00 7.20 -20.09
N LYS A 124 4.06 7.69 -20.92
CA LYS A 124 3.07 8.67 -20.49
C LYS A 124 1.97 8.00 -19.67
N LEU A 125 1.41 6.90 -20.17
CA LEU A 125 0.40 6.12 -19.47
C LEU A 125 0.91 5.64 -18.11
N ASP A 126 2.15 5.17 -18.03
CA ASP A 126 2.73 4.73 -16.76
C ASP A 126 2.85 5.87 -15.74
N ARG A 127 3.19 7.09 -16.19
CA ARG A 127 3.22 8.29 -15.32
C ARG A 127 1.82 8.70 -14.87
N GLU A 128 0.84 8.63 -15.75
CA GLU A 128 -0.56 8.92 -15.45
C GLU A 128 -1.13 7.89 -14.48
N ILE A 129 -0.86 6.61 -14.68
CA ILE A 129 -1.21 5.50 -13.78
C ILE A 129 -0.62 5.74 -12.40
N LEU A 130 0.68 6.08 -12.30
CA LEU A 130 1.31 6.35 -11.01
C LEU A 130 0.66 7.56 -10.30
N LYS A 131 0.37 8.63 -11.04
CA LYS A 131 -0.33 9.81 -10.50
C LYS A 131 -1.73 9.45 -10.01
N GLN A 132 -2.45 8.64 -10.78
CA GLN A 132 -3.81 8.20 -10.45
C GLN A 132 -3.80 7.30 -9.21
N LYS A 133 -2.86 6.34 -9.11
CA LYS A 133 -2.64 5.53 -7.91
C LYS A 133 -2.38 6.39 -6.68
N LYS A 134 -1.59 7.47 -6.80
CA LYS A 134 -1.32 8.39 -5.69
C LYS A 134 -2.58 9.09 -5.17
N GLU A 135 -3.42 9.60 -6.06
CA GLU A 135 -4.69 10.24 -5.66
C GLU A 135 -5.68 9.21 -5.09
N LEU A 136 -5.74 8.01 -5.67
CA LEU A 136 -6.56 6.90 -5.16
C LEU A 136 -6.19 6.54 -3.71
N VAL A 137 -4.90 6.34 -3.43
CA VAL A 137 -4.39 6.02 -2.09
C VAL A 137 -4.65 7.16 -1.11
N LYS A 138 -4.49 8.42 -1.54
CA LYS A 138 -4.75 9.60 -0.72
C LYS A 138 -6.22 9.72 -0.33
N GLU A 139 -7.14 9.51 -1.26
CA GLU A 139 -8.58 9.55 -0.98
C GLU A 139 -8.98 8.37 -0.08
N ALA A 140 -8.47 7.16 -0.37
CA ALA A 140 -8.68 6.02 0.50
C ALA A 140 -8.18 6.28 1.93
N LYS A 141 -7.07 7.00 2.11
CA LYS A 141 -6.49 7.31 3.43
C LYS A 141 -7.35 8.27 4.22
N LYS A 142 -7.94 9.23 3.52
CA LYS A 142 -8.88 10.18 4.10
C LYS A 142 -10.15 9.46 4.58
N LEU A 143 -10.60 8.44 3.84
CA LEU A 143 -11.76 7.63 4.20
C LEU A 143 -11.45 6.58 5.30
N SER A 144 -10.28 5.95 5.27
CA SER A 144 -9.91 4.87 6.21
C SER A 144 -9.55 5.40 7.60
N ARG A 145 -8.78 6.48 7.70
CA ARG A 145 -8.32 7.07 8.98
C ARG A 145 -9.41 7.24 10.06
N PRO A 146 -10.57 7.85 9.77
CA PRO A 146 -11.62 7.97 10.78
C PRO A 146 -12.26 6.63 11.14
N LEU A 147 -12.29 5.66 10.21
CA LEU A 147 -12.81 4.32 10.47
C LEU A 147 -11.84 3.51 11.32
N ASP A 148 -10.54 3.57 11.03
CA ASP A 148 -9.49 2.90 11.82
C ASP A 148 -9.50 3.37 13.27
N ARG A 149 -9.61 4.70 13.50
CA ARG A 149 -9.74 5.26 14.85
C ARG A 149 -10.99 4.79 15.58
N ARG A 150 -12.12 4.68 14.87
CA ARG A 150 -13.38 4.17 15.44
C ARG A 150 -13.26 2.68 15.79
N LEU A 151 -12.68 1.89 14.89
CA LEU A 151 -12.46 0.47 15.09
C LEU A 151 -11.55 0.23 16.30
N GLU A 152 -10.43 0.95 16.39
CA GLU A 152 -9.53 0.87 17.55
C GLU A 152 -10.27 1.22 18.85
N GLY A 153 -11.09 2.27 18.84
CA GLY A 153 -11.94 2.64 19.98
C GLY A 153 -12.89 1.52 20.40
N TYR A 154 -13.59 0.91 19.45
CA TYR A 154 -14.51 -0.19 19.73
C TYR A 154 -13.79 -1.46 20.19
N LEU A 155 -12.59 -1.75 19.68
CA LEU A 155 -11.79 -2.89 20.11
C LEU A 155 -11.29 -2.71 21.54
N LYS A 156 -10.82 -1.50 21.91
CA LYS A 156 -10.45 -1.19 23.31
C LYS A 156 -11.65 -1.28 24.25
N GLU A 157 -12.81 -0.80 23.81
CA GLU A 157 -14.06 -0.91 24.58
C GLU A 157 -14.48 -2.37 24.79
N LYS A 158 -14.32 -3.21 23.76
CA LYS A 158 -14.54 -4.65 23.83
C LYS A 158 -13.59 -5.29 24.83
N GLU A 159 -12.29 -5.07 24.69
CA GLU A 159 -11.26 -5.64 25.59
C GLU A 159 -11.49 -5.23 27.05
N ALA A 160 -11.87 -3.97 27.29
CA ALA A 160 -12.21 -3.48 28.63
C ALA A 160 -13.50 -4.12 29.18
N ASN A 161 -14.45 -4.49 28.33
CA ASN A 161 -15.64 -5.22 28.74
C ASN A 161 -15.32 -6.69 29.03
N ASP A 162 -14.57 -7.35 28.15
CA ASP A 162 -14.14 -8.74 28.29
C ASP A 162 -13.38 -8.95 29.62
N LYS A 163 -12.46 -8.04 29.97
CA LYS A 163 -11.78 -8.05 31.29
C LYS A 163 -12.74 -7.92 32.49
N LYS A 164 -13.82 -7.14 32.33
CA LYS A 164 -14.85 -6.99 33.39
C LYS A 164 -15.73 -8.24 33.50
N VAL A 165 -15.98 -8.92 32.38
CA VAL A 165 -16.69 -10.21 32.36
C VAL A 165 -15.81 -11.27 33.02
N GLU A 166 -14.55 -11.42 32.60
CA GLU A 166 -13.60 -12.38 33.17
C GLU A 166 -13.40 -12.20 34.68
N SER A 167 -13.25 -10.95 35.15
CA SER A 167 -13.13 -10.69 36.59
C SER A 167 -14.41 -11.00 37.37
N ALA A 168 -15.60 -10.81 36.78
CA ALA A 168 -16.86 -11.20 37.40
C ALA A 168 -17.04 -12.72 37.45
N GLU A 169 -16.59 -13.44 36.43
CA GLU A 169 -16.56 -14.91 36.37
C GLU A 169 -15.60 -15.49 37.40
N GLN A 170 -14.37 -14.95 37.49
CA GLN A 170 -13.38 -15.33 38.50
C GLN A 170 -13.86 -15.09 39.94
N SER A 171 -14.73 -14.10 40.14
CA SER A 171 -15.34 -13.79 41.43
C SER A 171 -16.60 -14.63 41.73
N GLY A 172 -16.97 -15.58 40.87
CA GLY A 172 -18.16 -16.42 41.01
C GLY A 172 -19.50 -15.69 40.82
N ASN A 173 -19.49 -14.48 40.27
CA ASN A 173 -20.69 -13.66 40.08
C ASN A 173 -21.23 -13.77 38.66
N GLU A 174 -21.77 -14.95 38.34
CA GLU A 174 -22.27 -15.30 37.00
C GLU A 174 -23.37 -14.35 36.51
N LYS A 175 -24.28 -13.91 37.39
CA LYS A 175 -25.34 -12.94 37.03
C LYS A 175 -24.76 -11.61 36.54
N ARG A 176 -23.68 -11.14 37.19
CA ARG A 176 -23.01 -9.90 36.79
C ARG A 176 -22.24 -10.08 35.48
N ALA A 177 -21.56 -11.20 35.29
CA ALA A 177 -20.87 -11.53 34.04
C ALA A 177 -21.85 -11.55 32.85
N GLN A 178 -22.98 -12.25 32.99
CA GLN A 178 -24.02 -12.30 31.96
C GLN A 178 -24.61 -10.92 31.65
N LYS A 179 -24.86 -10.09 32.66
CA LYS A 179 -25.38 -8.72 32.44
C LYS A 179 -24.38 -7.85 31.66
N LEU A 180 -23.09 -7.92 32.00
CA LEU A 180 -22.04 -7.18 31.31
C LEU A 180 -21.90 -7.62 29.84
N ALA A 181 -21.94 -8.93 29.59
CA ALA A 181 -21.92 -9.48 28.24
C ALA A 181 -23.15 -9.04 27.42
N GLN A 182 -24.35 -9.06 28.01
CA GLN A 182 -25.57 -8.57 27.34
C GLN A 182 -25.52 -7.06 27.07
N GLU A 183 -24.99 -6.26 27.99
CA GLU A 183 -24.82 -4.81 27.78
C GLU A 183 -23.87 -4.50 26.62
N PHE A 184 -22.82 -5.31 26.44
CA PHE A 184 -21.95 -5.20 25.28
C PHE A 184 -22.65 -5.67 24.00
N ALA A 185 -23.37 -6.81 24.05
CA ALA A 185 -24.13 -7.32 22.91
C ALA A 185 -25.17 -6.30 22.39
N LYS A 186 -25.79 -5.52 23.27
CA LYS A 186 -26.72 -4.42 22.89
C LYS A 186 -26.06 -3.32 22.05
N LYS A 187 -24.73 -3.16 22.11
CA LYS A 187 -24.02 -2.20 21.25
C LYS A 187 -24.03 -2.66 19.79
N GLY A 188 -24.33 -3.93 19.53
CA GLY A 188 -24.55 -4.49 18.21
C GLY A 188 -23.28 -4.64 17.39
N ALA A 189 -23.46 -4.83 16.08
CA ALA A 189 -22.41 -5.12 15.11
C ALA A 189 -21.53 -3.91 14.73
N ARG A 190 -21.23 -3.00 15.66
CA ARG A 190 -20.47 -1.76 15.34
C ARG A 190 -19.06 -2.05 14.84
N ILE A 191 -18.38 -3.03 15.45
CA ILE A 191 -17.05 -3.49 15.06
C ILE A 191 -17.12 -4.05 13.64
N GLU A 192 -18.02 -5.00 13.40
CA GLU A 192 -18.22 -5.65 12.10
C GLU A 192 -18.58 -4.64 11.01
N ASN A 193 -19.52 -3.73 11.27
CA ASN A 193 -19.93 -2.70 10.32
C ASN A 193 -18.78 -1.74 9.96
N THR A 194 -17.94 -1.39 10.94
CA THR A 194 -16.77 -0.54 10.71
C THR A 194 -15.71 -1.28 9.92
N GLN A 195 -15.44 -2.54 10.26
CA GLN A 195 -14.53 -3.42 9.51
C GLN A 195 -15.00 -3.59 8.06
N MET A 196 -16.28 -3.86 7.85
CA MET A 196 -16.86 -3.96 6.50
C MET A 196 -16.71 -2.67 5.69
N SER A 197 -16.77 -1.51 6.35
CA SER A 197 -16.57 -0.22 5.67
C SER A 197 -15.12 -0.03 5.25
N ILE A 198 -14.17 -0.48 6.06
CA ILE A 198 -12.73 -0.50 5.75
C ILE A 198 -12.46 -1.50 4.62
N ASP A 199 -13.02 -2.70 4.70
CA ASP A 199 -12.91 -3.74 3.68
C ASP A 199 -13.43 -3.27 2.33
N GLY A 200 -14.53 -2.51 2.32
CA GLY A 200 -15.07 -1.88 1.11
C GLY A 200 -14.13 -0.86 0.48
N ILE A 201 -13.37 -0.10 1.27
CA ILE A 201 -12.34 0.82 0.76
C ILE A 201 -11.15 0.02 0.23
N ASN A 202 -10.70 -0.99 0.98
CA ASN A 202 -9.58 -1.84 0.60
C ASN A 202 -9.87 -2.61 -0.70
N TYR A 203 -11.14 -2.96 -0.96
CA TYR A 203 -11.57 -3.56 -2.22
C TYR A 203 -11.03 -2.78 -3.43
N PHE A 204 -11.29 -1.47 -3.45
CA PHE A 204 -10.88 -0.57 -4.55
C PHE A 204 -9.38 -0.26 -4.56
N LEU A 205 -8.64 -0.60 -3.50
CA LEU A 205 -7.19 -0.37 -3.44
C LEU A 205 -6.35 -1.55 -3.92
N PHE A 206 -6.81 -2.78 -3.70
CA PHE A 206 -5.96 -3.97 -3.83
C PHE A 206 -6.50 -5.04 -4.77
N TRP A 207 -7.77 -4.98 -5.13
CA TRP A 207 -8.40 -5.98 -6.00
C TRP A 207 -8.78 -5.33 -7.32
N ASP A 208 -7.78 -5.24 -8.19
CA ASP A 208 -7.92 -4.77 -9.56
C ASP A 208 -8.57 -5.84 -10.42
N GLU A 209 -9.71 -5.52 -11.03
CA GLU A 209 -10.42 -6.39 -11.98
C GLU A 209 -10.42 -5.81 -13.40
N PHE A 210 -9.47 -4.94 -13.71
CA PHE A 210 -9.47 -4.15 -14.95
C PHE A 210 -9.20 -4.93 -16.23
N LEU A 211 -8.58 -6.11 -16.11
CA LEU A 211 -8.15 -6.96 -17.24
C LEU A 211 -8.82 -8.34 -17.23
N LYS A 212 -9.94 -8.49 -16.51
CA LYS A 212 -10.75 -9.71 -16.54
C LYS A 212 -11.64 -9.77 -17.77
#